data_AF-A0A3C1VSU2-F1
#
_entry.id   AF-A0A3C1VSU2-F1
#
_cell.length_a   1.000
_cell.length_b   1.000
_cell.length_c   1.000
_cell.angle_alpha   90.00
_cell.angle_beta   90.00
_cell.angle_gamma   90.00
#
_symmetry.space_group_name_H-M   'P 1'
#
loop_
_entity.id
_entity.type
_entity.pdbx_description
1 polymer ?
#
loop_
_entity_poly.entity_id
_entity_poly.type
_entity_poly.pdbx_seq_one_letter_code
_entity_poly.pdbx_strand_id
1 'polypeptide(L)'
;SQDKVGNRVLLAPAYGRGRSGSPPDNLPSPGAAFTKQSANDFTNNWNRQVGCDNQYEANVKTAIWQDMLASDSVGATWGTGVRRAPRTTTWGWNQDMVAATHNPMLIVSPAHDAQVRPASVRALYEDLGAAQKVLLDLGCTSHNAMWETNRIILFDATVQWLRDVNVDGTSAGEIRRGY
;
A
#
# COMPACT_ATOMS: atom_id res chain seq x y z
N SER A 1 -10.57 -15.85 23.38
CA SER A 1 -10.15 -14.43 23.45
C SER A 1 -9.92 -13.96 22.03
N GLN A 2 -10.47 -12.81 21.62
CA GLN A 2 -10.05 -12.21 20.36
C GLN A 2 -8.59 -11.78 20.53
N ASP A 3 -7.67 -12.55 19.95
CA ASP A 3 -6.24 -12.28 20.01
C ASP A 3 -5.99 -10.90 19.43
N LYS A 4 -5.72 -9.96 20.34
CA LYS A 4 -5.63 -8.53 20.06
C LYS A 4 -4.40 -8.30 19.20
N VAL A 5 -4.66 -8.17 17.91
CA VAL A 5 -4.01 -7.22 17.02
C VAL A 5 -3.55 -5.98 17.81
N GLY A 6 -2.27 -5.91 18.16
CA GLY A 6 -1.72 -4.83 18.99
C GLY A 6 -1.56 -3.55 18.17
N ASN A 7 -0.56 -3.54 17.29
CA ASN A 7 -0.16 -2.38 16.50
C ASN A 7 -0.20 -2.71 14.99
N ARG A 8 -0.50 -1.71 14.16
CA ARG A 8 -0.69 -1.87 12.71
C ARG A 8 0.24 -0.98 11.91
N VAL A 9 0.70 -1.49 10.76
CA VAL A 9 1.41 -0.70 9.75
C VAL A 9 0.70 -0.92 8.41
N LEU A 10 0.31 0.18 7.76
CA LEU A 10 -0.34 0.15 6.44
C LEU A 10 0.51 0.96 5.46
N LEU A 11 0.90 0.32 4.36
CA LEU A 11 1.54 0.98 3.23
C LEU A 11 0.51 1.26 2.14
N ALA A 12 0.42 2.53 1.70
CA ALA A 12 -0.46 2.96 0.61
C ALA A 12 -1.91 2.43 0.70
N PRO A 13 -2.60 2.56 1.84
CA PRO A 13 -3.95 2.02 2.00
C PRO A 13 -4.96 2.70 1.06
N ALA A 14 -5.70 1.90 0.28
CA ALA A 14 -6.72 2.36 -0.67
C ALA A 14 -8.04 2.78 0.02
N TYR A 15 -7.94 3.79 0.90
CA TYR A 15 -9.07 4.33 1.66
C TYR A 15 -10.00 5.19 0.79
N GLY A 16 -11.30 5.01 1.00
CA GLY A 16 -12.36 5.81 0.36
C GLY A 16 -13.34 6.32 1.39
N ARG A 17 -13.25 7.61 1.76
CA ARG A 17 -14.09 8.25 2.79
C ARG A 17 -15.59 8.01 2.56
N GLY A 18 -16.05 8.16 1.31
CA GLY A 18 -17.44 7.94 0.91
C GLY A 18 -17.80 6.52 0.46
N ARG A 19 -16.97 5.50 0.77
CA ARG A 19 -17.27 4.12 0.39
C ARG A 19 -18.53 3.62 1.12
N SER A 20 -19.34 2.80 0.45
CA SER A 20 -20.48 2.13 1.10
C SER A 20 -20.00 1.31 2.29
N GLY A 21 -20.68 1.47 3.44
CA GLY A 21 -20.49 0.60 4.61
C GLY A 21 -21.09 -0.80 4.39
N SER A 22 -22.17 -0.89 3.61
CA SER A 22 -22.85 -2.14 3.29
C SER A 22 -22.17 -2.91 2.16
N PRO A 23 -22.18 -4.26 2.19
CA PRO A 23 -21.76 -5.06 1.04
C PRO A 23 -22.65 -4.75 -0.17
N PRO A 24 -22.12 -4.85 -1.39
CA PRO A 24 -22.95 -4.83 -2.60
C PRO A 24 -23.93 -6.01 -2.60
N ASP A 25 -25.09 -5.84 -3.24
CA ASP A 25 -26.15 -6.86 -3.33
C ASP A 25 -25.70 -8.17 -3.99
N ASN A 26 -24.65 -8.10 -4.83
CA ASN A 26 -24.08 -9.25 -5.52
C ASN A 26 -22.58 -9.38 -5.17
N LEU A 27 -22.22 -10.54 -4.62
CA LEU A 27 -20.85 -10.93 -4.32
C LEU A 27 -20.49 -12.27 -4.98
N PRO A 28 -19.37 -12.36 -5.72
CA PRO A 28 -18.53 -11.24 -6.15
C PRO A 28 -19.25 -10.31 -7.13
N SER A 29 -18.81 -9.05 -7.24
CA SER A 29 -19.38 -8.15 -8.25
C SER A 29 -19.27 -8.76 -9.66
N PRO A 30 -20.30 -8.61 -10.52
CA PRO A 30 -20.27 -9.14 -11.88
C PRO A 30 -19.05 -8.65 -12.67
N GLY A 31 -18.43 -9.54 -13.43
CA GLY A 31 -17.30 -9.21 -14.30
C GLY A 31 -16.19 -10.26 -14.26
N ALA A 32 -15.04 -9.93 -14.84
CA ALA A 32 -13.87 -10.82 -14.81
C ALA A 32 -13.36 -11.00 -13.36
N ALA A 33 -13.00 -12.23 -12.99
CA ALA A 33 -12.48 -12.53 -11.66
C ALA A 33 -11.11 -11.88 -11.36
N PHE A 34 -10.33 -11.56 -12.40
CA PHE A 34 -9.00 -11.00 -12.28
C PHE A 34 -8.68 -10.04 -13.44
N THR A 35 -7.69 -9.18 -13.22
CA THR A 35 -6.98 -8.46 -14.27
C THR A 35 -5.73 -9.24 -14.69
N LYS A 36 -5.19 -8.88 -15.85
CA LYS A 36 -3.91 -9.38 -16.34
C LYS A 36 -2.98 -8.19 -16.52
N GLN A 37 -1.70 -8.38 -16.24
CA GLN A 37 -0.66 -7.39 -16.44
C GLN A 37 0.50 -8.04 -17.19
N SER A 38 0.97 -7.41 -18.27
CA SER A 38 2.20 -7.82 -18.95
C SER A 38 3.45 -7.20 -18.31
N ALA A 39 4.63 -7.67 -18.69
CA ALA A 39 5.91 -7.08 -18.26
C ALA A 39 6.02 -5.59 -18.64
N ASN A 40 5.50 -5.24 -19.82
CA ASN A 40 5.48 -3.86 -20.30
C ASN A 40 4.52 -3.00 -19.48
N ASP A 41 3.32 -3.50 -19.18
CA ASP A 41 2.35 -2.80 -18.33
C ASP A 41 2.91 -2.55 -16.93
N PHE A 42 3.58 -3.55 -16.36
CA PHE A 42 4.27 -3.44 -15.07
C PHE A 42 5.35 -2.36 -15.10
N THR A 43 6.22 -2.41 -16.11
CA THR A 43 7.33 -1.44 -16.26
C THR A 43 6.82 -0.02 -16.45
N ASN A 44 5.82 0.18 -17.31
CA ASN A 44 5.23 1.48 -17.59
C ASN A 44 4.46 2.04 -16.39
N ASN A 45 3.70 1.20 -15.69
CA ASN A 45 2.99 1.61 -14.48
C ASN A 45 3.95 2.01 -13.35
N TRP A 46 5.13 1.41 -13.25
CA TRP A 46 6.14 1.85 -12.30
C TRP A 46 6.86 3.13 -12.80
N ASN A 47 7.22 3.20 -14.09
CA ASN A 47 7.90 4.39 -14.67
C ASN A 47 7.11 5.69 -14.49
N ARG A 48 5.78 5.67 -14.63
CA ARG A 48 4.94 6.87 -14.45
C ARG A 48 4.92 7.42 -13.02
N GLN A 49 5.56 6.72 -12.07
CA GLN A 49 5.63 7.07 -10.66
C GLN A 49 7.05 7.47 -10.22
N VAL A 50 7.98 7.63 -11.17
CA VAL A 50 9.34 8.09 -10.87
C VAL A 50 9.32 9.60 -10.70
N GLY A 51 9.68 10.07 -9.52
CA GLY A 51 9.79 11.49 -9.19
C GLY A 51 11.18 11.93 -8.73
N CYS A 52 12.08 10.99 -8.44
CA CYS A 52 13.44 11.27 -8.00
C CYS A 52 14.48 10.48 -8.79
N ASP A 53 15.70 11.02 -8.83
CA ASP A 53 16.87 10.31 -9.32
C ASP A 53 17.12 9.04 -8.48
N ASN A 54 17.48 7.94 -9.14
CA ASN A 54 17.79 6.66 -8.49
C ASN A 54 16.69 6.13 -7.55
N GLN A 55 15.42 6.44 -7.82
CA GLN A 55 14.27 5.95 -7.03
C GLN A 55 14.22 4.41 -6.95
N TYR A 56 14.68 3.70 -7.98
CA TYR A 56 14.92 2.27 -7.95
C TYR A 56 16.09 1.90 -8.88
N GLU A 57 16.73 0.77 -8.59
CA GLU A 57 17.77 0.21 -9.45
C GLU A 57 17.16 -0.49 -10.66
N ALA A 58 17.72 -0.27 -11.86
CA ALA A 58 17.10 -0.72 -13.11
C ALA A 58 16.79 -2.23 -13.18
N ASN A 59 17.65 -3.06 -12.58
CA ASN A 59 17.51 -4.52 -12.53
C ASN A 59 16.39 -5.01 -11.59
N VAL A 60 15.95 -4.20 -10.62
CA VAL A 60 14.92 -4.60 -9.64
C VAL A 60 13.62 -4.94 -10.35
N LYS A 61 13.22 -4.19 -11.38
CA LYS A 61 11.98 -4.49 -12.12
C LYS A 61 12.01 -5.87 -12.76
N THR A 62 13.13 -6.24 -13.36
CA THR A 62 13.29 -7.54 -14.00
C THR A 62 13.21 -8.66 -12.97
N ALA A 63 13.90 -8.51 -11.83
CA ALA A 63 13.85 -9.49 -10.74
C ALA A 63 12.43 -9.65 -10.18
N ILE A 64 11.76 -8.54 -9.85
CA ILE A 64 10.39 -8.58 -9.33
C ILE A 64 9.41 -9.19 -10.35
N TRP A 65 9.57 -8.90 -11.64
CA TRP A 65 8.74 -9.50 -12.68
C TRP A 65 8.95 -11.02 -12.76
N GLN A 66 10.19 -11.49 -12.67
CA GLN A 66 10.49 -12.93 -12.64
C GLN A 66 9.84 -13.60 -11.42
N ASP A 67 9.94 -12.99 -10.24
CA ASP A 67 9.31 -13.50 -9.01
C ASP A 67 7.78 -13.52 -9.12
N MET A 68 7.18 -12.48 -9.71
CA MET A 68 5.74 -12.44 -9.98
C MET A 68 5.30 -13.60 -10.87
N LEU A 69 6.01 -13.89 -11.96
CA LEU A 69 5.70 -15.03 -12.83
C LEU A 69 5.94 -16.37 -12.13
N ALA A 70 7.00 -16.50 -11.32
CA ALA A 70 7.26 -17.70 -10.54
C ALA A 70 6.13 -17.99 -9.54
N SER A 71 5.52 -16.95 -8.96
CA SER A 71 4.39 -17.08 -8.02
C SER A 71 3.06 -17.44 -8.69
N ASP A 72 2.91 -17.15 -9.99
CA ASP A 72 1.69 -17.41 -10.77
C ASP A 72 2.01 -18.33 -11.96
N SER A 73 2.23 -19.61 -11.65
CA SER A 73 2.61 -20.63 -12.64
C SER A 73 1.62 -20.76 -13.80
N VAL A 74 0.34 -20.45 -13.61
CA VAL A 74 -0.66 -20.46 -14.68
C VAL A 74 -0.49 -19.25 -15.58
N GLY A 75 -0.45 -18.04 -15.01
CA GLY A 75 -0.27 -16.80 -15.77
C GLY A 75 1.05 -16.76 -16.54
N ALA A 76 2.10 -17.37 -15.98
CA ALA A 76 3.40 -17.52 -16.63
C ALA A 76 3.35 -18.27 -17.98
N THR A 77 2.39 -19.19 -18.18
CA THR A 77 2.26 -19.95 -19.43
C THR A 77 1.52 -19.19 -20.54
N TRP A 78 0.91 -18.05 -20.24
CA TRP A 78 0.09 -17.32 -21.21
C TRP A 78 0.94 -16.36 -22.05
N GLY A 79 1.12 -16.69 -23.33
CA GLY A 79 1.93 -15.88 -24.26
C GLY A 79 3.37 -15.80 -23.78
N THR A 80 3.88 -14.57 -23.58
CA THR A 80 5.21 -14.33 -23.00
C THR A 80 5.21 -14.29 -21.46
N GLY A 81 4.11 -14.67 -20.82
CA GLY A 81 3.88 -14.60 -19.38
C GLY A 81 3.13 -13.34 -18.95
N VAL A 82 2.15 -13.50 -18.07
CA VAL A 82 1.38 -12.41 -17.46
C VAL A 82 1.15 -12.67 -15.96
N ARG A 83 1.03 -11.59 -15.19
CA ARG A 83 0.60 -11.66 -13.79
C ARG A 83 -0.92 -11.51 -13.71
N ARG A 84 -1.60 -12.46 -13.07
CA ARG A 84 -3.03 -12.34 -12.74
C ARG A 84 -3.18 -11.66 -11.38
N ALA A 85 -4.06 -10.67 -11.30
CA ALA A 85 -4.38 -9.99 -10.04
C ALA A 85 -5.88 -10.10 -9.77
N PRO A 86 -6.32 -10.56 -8.59
CA PRO A 86 -7.74 -10.68 -8.29
C PRO A 86 -8.42 -9.30 -8.36
N ARG A 87 -9.64 -9.27 -8.89
CA ARG A 87 -10.51 -8.10 -8.75
C ARG A 87 -11.28 -8.21 -7.45
N THR A 88 -10.82 -7.50 -6.43
CA THR A 88 -11.44 -7.52 -5.11
C THR A 88 -12.57 -6.50 -5.03
N THR A 89 -13.79 -6.97 -4.75
CA THR A 89 -14.90 -6.08 -4.39
C THR A 89 -14.65 -5.53 -2.99
N THR A 90 -14.72 -4.21 -2.80
CA THR A 90 -14.35 -3.55 -1.52
C THR A 90 -15.48 -2.66 -1.00
N TRP A 91 -15.87 -2.85 0.26
CA TRP A 91 -16.87 -2.09 1.01
C TRP A 91 -16.44 -1.97 2.49
N GLY A 92 -17.22 -1.30 3.32
CA GLY A 92 -17.08 -1.32 4.78
C GLY A 92 -16.01 -0.38 5.35
N TRP A 93 -14.90 -0.17 4.64
CA TRP A 93 -13.82 0.70 5.12
C TRP A 93 -14.01 2.15 4.67
N ASN A 94 -14.96 2.83 5.34
CA ASN A 94 -15.39 4.21 5.13
C ASN A 94 -15.06 5.11 6.33
N GLN A 95 -15.56 6.36 6.37
CA GLN A 95 -15.29 7.29 7.46
C GLN A 95 -15.70 6.77 8.84
N ASP A 96 -16.93 6.30 9.00
CA ASP A 96 -17.43 5.82 10.30
C ASP A 96 -16.60 4.63 10.83
N MET A 97 -16.26 3.68 9.96
CA MET A 97 -15.45 2.52 10.34
C MET A 97 -14.02 2.91 10.73
N VAL A 98 -13.41 3.84 9.98
CA VAL A 98 -12.06 4.35 10.28
C VAL A 98 -12.06 5.15 11.58
N ALA A 99 -13.08 5.97 11.83
CA ALA A 99 -13.24 6.71 13.07
C ALA A 99 -13.45 5.77 14.28
N ALA A 100 -14.08 4.61 14.09
CA ALA A 100 -14.23 3.57 15.11
C ALA A 100 -12.98 2.68 15.30
N THR A 101 -11.93 2.85 14.48
CA THR A 101 -10.69 2.07 14.59
C THR A 101 -9.72 2.76 15.55
N HIS A 102 -9.50 2.16 16.71
CA HIS A 102 -8.68 2.76 17.79
C HIS A 102 -7.30 2.12 17.99
N ASN A 103 -6.98 1.02 17.29
CA ASN A 103 -5.67 0.38 17.38
C ASN A 103 -4.57 1.32 16.88
N PRO A 104 -3.40 1.37 17.55
CA PRO A 104 -2.27 2.15 17.07
C PRO A 104 -1.88 1.82 15.63
N MET A 105 -1.71 2.85 14.79
CA MET A 105 -1.40 2.66 13.38
C MET A 105 -0.29 3.60 12.85
N LEU A 106 0.72 3.00 12.21
CA LEU A 106 1.59 3.69 11.27
C LEU A 106 0.97 3.60 9.88
N ILE A 107 0.79 4.77 9.25
CA ILE A 107 0.25 4.92 7.91
C ILE A 107 1.37 5.46 7.04
N VAL A 108 1.79 4.72 6.02
CA VAL A 108 2.86 5.14 5.11
C VAL A 108 2.26 5.61 3.79
N SER A 109 2.59 6.85 3.43
CA SER A 109 2.16 7.52 2.19
C SER A 109 3.38 7.74 1.29
N PRO A 110 3.58 6.94 0.23
CA PRO A 110 4.63 7.21 -0.75
C PRO A 110 4.32 8.48 -1.55
N ALA A 111 5.29 9.40 -1.65
CA ALA A 111 5.07 10.73 -2.21
C ALA A 111 4.69 10.73 -3.71
N HIS A 112 5.12 9.70 -4.47
CA HIS A 112 4.89 9.58 -5.90
C HIS A 112 3.92 8.44 -6.27
N ASP A 113 3.11 7.95 -5.33
CA ASP A 113 2.12 6.91 -5.60
C ASP A 113 1.05 7.40 -6.58
N ALA A 114 0.95 6.72 -7.74
CA ALA A 114 -0.07 6.97 -8.76
C ALA A 114 -1.09 5.83 -8.91
N GLN A 115 -1.12 4.90 -7.94
CA GLN A 115 -2.13 3.85 -7.80
C GLN A 115 -3.09 4.19 -6.65
N VAL A 116 -2.56 4.61 -5.51
CA VAL A 116 -3.30 5.15 -4.38
C VAL A 116 -2.83 6.58 -4.15
N ARG A 117 -3.71 7.55 -4.37
CA ARG A 117 -3.36 8.97 -4.23
C ARG A 117 -2.91 9.26 -2.78
N PRO A 118 -1.78 9.96 -2.56
CA PRO A 118 -1.35 10.37 -1.22
C PRO A 118 -2.44 11.11 -0.41
N ALA A 119 -3.28 11.90 -1.09
CA ALA A 119 -4.43 12.56 -0.46
C ALA A 119 -5.43 11.58 0.17
N SER A 120 -5.65 10.40 -0.43
CA SER A 120 -6.50 9.35 0.16
C SER A 120 -5.87 8.73 1.42
N VAL A 121 -4.55 8.60 1.45
CA VAL A 121 -3.80 8.10 2.61
C VAL A 121 -3.82 9.12 3.76
N ARG A 122 -3.66 10.41 3.43
CA ARG A 122 -3.81 11.52 4.37
C ARG A 122 -5.23 11.57 4.97
N ALA A 123 -6.26 11.41 4.14
CA ALA A 123 -7.64 11.35 4.60
C ALA A 123 -7.86 10.21 5.61
N LEU A 124 -7.26 9.03 5.39
CA LEU A 124 -7.30 7.92 6.35
C LEU A 124 -6.68 8.33 7.69
N TYR A 125 -5.50 8.95 7.66
CA TYR A 125 -4.82 9.42 8.86
C TYR A 125 -5.66 10.44 9.64
N GLU A 126 -6.30 11.39 8.95
CA GLU A 126 -7.18 12.39 9.56
C GLU A 126 -8.38 11.72 10.25
N ASP A 127 -9.07 10.82 9.56
CA ASP A 127 -10.30 10.19 10.05
C ASP A 127 -10.05 9.11 11.11
N LEU A 128 -8.84 8.55 11.21
CA LEU A 128 -8.54 7.43 12.11
C LEU A 128 -8.75 7.79 13.59
N GLY A 129 -9.53 6.98 14.30
CA GLY A 129 -9.85 7.17 15.72
C GLY A 129 -8.75 6.77 16.72
N ALA A 130 -7.59 6.31 16.25
CA ALA A 130 -6.48 5.90 17.09
C ALA A 130 -5.77 7.11 17.73
N ALA A 131 -5.47 7.01 19.03
CA ALA A 131 -4.71 8.04 19.75
C ALA A 131 -3.23 8.07 19.32
N GLN A 132 -2.65 6.88 19.11
CA GLN A 132 -1.29 6.72 18.59
C GLN A 132 -1.38 6.43 17.09
N LYS A 133 -1.14 7.46 16.29
CA LYS A 133 -1.13 7.34 14.83
C LYS A 133 -0.06 8.21 14.22
N VAL A 134 0.76 7.63 13.36
CA VAL A 134 1.80 8.34 12.62
C VAL A 134 1.51 8.25 11.13
N LEU A 135 1.53 9.39 10.45
CA LEU A 135 1.64 9.45 8.99
C LEU A 135 3.10 9.60 8.60
N LEU A 136 3.68 8.56 8.01
CA LEU A 136 4.99 8.64 7.36
C LEU A 136 4.80 9.05 5.90
N ASP A 137 5.09 10.31 5.60
CA ASP A 137 5.23 10.84 4.25
C ASP A 137 6.62 10.46 3.72
N LEU A 138 6.64 9.43 2.87
CA LEU A 138 7.86 8.81 2.36
C LEU A 138 8.21 9.39 0.99
N GLY A 139 9.17 10.31 0.98
CA GLY A 139 9.75 10.93 -0.21
C GLY A 139 10.41 9.91 -1.13
N CYS A 140 10.56 10.29 -2.41
CA CYS A 140 11.22 9.51 -3.45
C CYS A 140 10.78 8.04 -3.50
N THR A 141 9.48 7.78 -3.28
CA THR A 141 8.89 6.45 -3.41
C THR A 141 7.52 6.49 -4.08
N SER A 142 7.19 5.38 -4.74
CA SER A 142 5.92 5.10 -5.40
C SER A 142 5.10 4.07 -4.62
N HIS A 143 4.01 3.58 -5.22
CA HIS A 143 3.27 2.44 -4.69
C HIS A 143 4.15 1.21 -4.39
N ASN A 144 5.28 1.09 -5.09
CA ASN A 144 6.21 -0.03 -4.99
C ASN A 144 7.32 0.20 -3.96
N ALA A 145 7.12 1.08 -2.98
CA ALA A 145 8.13 1.53 -2.01
C ALA A 145 8.95 0.40 -1.35
N MET A 146 8.39 -0.81 -1.20
CA MET A 146 9.09 -1.96 -0.61
C MET A 146 10.23 -2.53 -1.48
N TRP A 147 10.24 -2.18 -2.77
CA TRP A 147 11.27 -2.59 -3.73
C TRP A 147 12.19 -1.43 -4.14
N GLU A 148 11.93 -0.22 -3.65
CA GLU A 148 12.63 1.00 -4.07
C GLU A 148 13.81 1.33 -3.14
N THR A 149 14.58 2.36 -3.48
CA THR A 149 15.80 2.75 -2.73
C THR A 149 15.49 3.06 -1.27
N ASN A 150 14.40 3.78 -0.99
CA ASN A 150 13.97 4.15 0.36
C ASN A 150 13.24 3.03 1.12
N ARG A 151 13.22 1.78 0.62
CA ARG A 151 12.62 0.63 1.32
C ARG A 151 13.17 0.43 2.74
N ILE A 152 14.43 0.81 2.98
CA ILE A 152 15.05 0.67 4.30
C ILE A 152 14.40 1.62 5.31
N ILE A 153 14.04 2.84 4.92
CA ILE A 153 13.28 3.78 5.76
C ILE A 153 11.90 3.19 6.09
N LEU A 154 11.21 2.64 5.09
CA LEU A 154 9.92 1.96 5.27
C LEU A 154 10.03 0.80 6.27
N PHE A 155 11.00 -0.09 6.09
CA PHE A 155 11.14 -1.27 6.94
C PHE A 155 11.61 -0.92 8.35
N ASP A 156 12.50 0.05 8.50
CA ASP A 156 12.95 0.53 9.81
C ASP A 156 11.78 1.14 10.60
N ALA A 157 11.02 2.07 10.00
CA ALA A 157 9.82 2.64 10.62
C ALA A 157 8.78 1.56 10.97
N THR A 158 8.62 0.54 10.11
CA THR A 158 7.73 -0.60 10.38
C THR A 158 8.18 -1.37 11.62
N VAL A 159 9.48 -1.66 11.76
CA VAL A 159 10.04 -2.36 12.92
C VAL A 159 9.87 -1.53 14.18
N GLN A 160 10.23 -0.24 14.15
CA GLN A 160 10.07 0.67 15.28
C GLN A 160 8.60 0.71 15.75
N TRP A 161 7.65 0.85 14.81
CA TRP A 161 6.23 0.90 15.17
C TRP A 161 5.71 -0.39 15.78
N LEU A 162 6.04 -1.54 15.16
CA LEU A 162 5.56 -2.83 15.63
C LEU A 162 6.11 -3.17 17.02
N ARG A 163 7.34 -2.74 17.34
CA ARG A 163 7.98 -2.96 18.64
C ARG A 163 7.50 -1.97 19.69
N ASP A 164 7.55 -0.68 19.37
CA ASP A 164 7.57 0.37 20.39
C ASP A 164 6.46 1.43 20.18
N VAL A 165 5.62 1.27 19.16
CA VAL A 165 4.52 2.21 18.82
C VAL A 165 5.00 3.66 18.67
N ASN A 166 6.20 3.80 18.10
CA ASN A 166 6.76 5.08 17.70
C ASN A 166 7.66 4.90 16.48
N VAL A 167 7.93 6.00 15.79
CA VAL A 167 8.95 6.11 14.75
C VAL A 167 9.80 7.33 15.12
N ASP A 168 11.09 7.13 15.31
CA ASP A 168 12.05 8.14 15.76
C ASP A 168 11.56 8.88 17.03
N GLY A 169 11.00 8.13 17.98
CA GLY A 169 10.44 8.68 19.23
C GLY A 169 9.05 9.34 19.08
N THR A 170 8.49 9.40 17.87
CA THR A 170 7.18 10.00 17.60
C THR A 170 6.09 8.93 17.59
N SER A 171 5.10 9.03 18.48
CA SER A 171 3.97 8.10 18.58
C SER A 171 2.65 8.65 18.00
N ALA A 172 2.60 9.96 17.74
CA ALA A 172 1.49 10.64 17.07
C ALA A 172 1.98 11.82 16.24
N GLY A 173 1.41 12.02 15.06
CA GLY A 173 1.74 13.14 14.18
C GLY A 173 2.17 12.73 12.77
N GLU A 174 2.87 13.64 12.09
CA GLU A 174 3.39 13.40 10.74
C GLU A 174 4.92 13.42 10.74
N ILE A 175 5.52 12.51 9.99
CA ILE A 175 6.98 12.41 9.80
C ILE A 175 7.26 12.42 8.30
N ARG A 176 8.22 13.23 7.88
CA ARG A 176 8.72 13.28 6.50
C ARG A 176 10.12 12.69 6.43
N ARG A 177 10.36 11.75 5.52
CA ARG A 177 11.66 11.08 5.31
C ARG A 177 11.87 10.75 3.84
N GLY A 178 13.12 10.56 3.42
CA GLY A 178 13.46 10.05 2.09
C GLY A 178 13.33 11.08 0.96
N TYR A 179 13.42 12.37 1.29
CA TYR A 179 13.46 13.49 0.34
C TYR A 179 14.90 13.86 -0.01
#